data_AF-A0A661ZR95-F1
#
_entry.id   AF-A0A661ZR95-F1
#
_cell.length_a   1.000
_cell.length_b   1.000
_cell.length_c   1.000
_cell.angle_alpha   90.00
_cell.angle_beta   90.00
_cell.angle_gamma   90.00
#
_symmetry.space_group_name_H-M   'P 1'
#
loop_
_entity.id
_entity.type
_entity.pdbx_description
1 polymer ?
#
loop_
_entity_poly.entity_id
_entity_poly.type
_entity_poly.pdbx_seq_one_letter_code
_entity_poly.pdbx_strand_id
1 'polypeptide(L)'
;MWADRQGNSVIIEYGEKDVVFLRKEQGYQVMTNFYLTDSTNLRWANCHRFKAITALLDNEEELSIELMTCALEASHKEGLTPTLYSNVYDLKNGDIYVYHFHYYGEFVRFNLAEELEKGDQYLELPSLFYGIKMKTPFPDQVLNGSDVCFKWSGGAADYEVRYSEDQGFNEYNSEKVSNPLPDETQSLSYAPAGIILIIAWSFRKRRRQCLLFLSLLLLLGSCSSCTKLFISPQWPESMEFSACIKDLSPGRTYHWKIVSLVENRMSSESIAQTFTCSD
;
A
#
# COMPACT_ATOMS: atom_id res chain seq x y z
N MET A 1 -5.85 -19.05 13.19
CA MET A 1 -7.32 -18.98 13.01
C MET A 1 -7.66 -19.63 11.70
N TRP A 2 -8.78 -20.33 11.66
CA TRP A 2 -9.36 -20.93 10.47
C TRP A 2 -10.74 -20.32 10.26
N ALA A 3 -11.14 -20.14 9.00
CA ALA A 3 -12.47 -19.69 8.62
C ALA A 3 -12.91 -20.39 7.32
N ASP A 4 -14.22 -20.48 7.11
CA ASP A 4 -14.80 -21.05 5.89
C ASP A 4 -15.82 -20.13 5.22
N ARG A 5 -16.25 -20.50 4.01
CA ARG A 5 -17.24 -19.76 3.21
C ARG A 5 -18.62 -19.68 3.86
N GLN A 6 -18.92 -20.56 4.81
CA GLN A 6 -20.16 -20.55 5.58
C GLN A 6 -20.11 -19.54 6.73
N GLY A 7 -18.97 -18.87 6.93
CA GLY A 7 -18.76 -17.89 8.00
C GLY A 7 -18.44 -18.54 9.34
N ASN A 8 -18.18 -19.85 9.40
CA ASN A 8 -17.65 -20.45 10.61
C ASN A 8 -16.19 -20.06 10.77
N SER A 9 -15.75 -19.86 12.01
CA SER A 9 -14.34 -19.72 12.32
C SER A 9 -13.97 -20.39 13.64
N VAL A 10 -12.69 -20.77 13.74
CA VAL A 10 -12.10 -21.32 14.95
C VAL A 10 -10.70 -20.73 15.17
N ILE A 11 -10.45 -20.26 16.39
CA ILE A 11 -9.10 -19.98 16.88
C ILE A 11 -8.64 -21.24 17.60
N ILE A 12 -7.46 -21.73 17.22
CA ILE A 12 -6.83 -22.87 17.85
C ILE A 12 -5.66 -22.31 18.65
N GLU A 13 -5.77 -22.36 19.97
CA GLU A 13 -4.72 -21.94 20.89
C GLU A 13 -3.98 -23.17 21.37
N TYR A 14 -2.65 -23.15 21.28
CA TYR A 14 -1.80 -24.22 21.78
C TYR A 14 -0.86 -23.65 22.84
N GLY A 15 -1.15 -23.98 24.10
CA GLY A 15 -0.43 -23.47 25.27
C GLY A 15 0.34 -24.54 26.03
N GLU A 16 0.76 -24.22 27.25
CA GLU A 16 1.67 -25.08 28.05
C GLU A 16 1.12 -26.47 28.40
N LYS A 17 -0.20 -26.70 28.30
CA LYS A 17 -0.82 -27.94 28.79
C LYS A 17 -1.86 -28.56 27.86
N ASP A 18 -2.46 -27.81 26.94
CA ASP A 18 -3.53 -28.33 26.09
C ASP A 18 -3.75 -27.49 24.81
N VAL A 19 -4.49 -28.08 23.86
CA VAL A 19 -5.04 -27.40 22.69
C VAL A 19 -6.46 -26.93 23.03
N VAL A 20 -6.74 -25.64 22.88
CA VAL A 20 -8.08 -25.08 23.05
C VAL A 20 -8.64 -24.63 21.70
N PHE A 21 -9.88 -25.02 21.43
CA PHE A 21 -10.62 -24.64 20.22
C PHE A 21 -11.69 -23.62 20.57
N LEU A 22 -11.49 -22.37 20.18
CA LEU A 22 -12.44 -21.29 20.37
C LEU A 22 -13.24 -21.08 19.09
N ARG A 23 -14.47 -21.61 19.06
CA ARG A 23 -15.39 -21.40 17.94
C ARG A 23 -15.99 -20.00 17.99
N LYS A 24 -16.36 -19.45 16.84
CA LYS A 24 -17.07 -18.18 16.78
C LYS A 24 -18.43 -18.27 17.48
N GLU A 25 -18.68 -17.35 18.41
CA GLU A 25 -19.95 -17.27 19.16
C GLU A 25 -20.82 -16.07 18.76
N GLN A 26 -20.21 -15.04 18.15
CA GLN A 26 -20.88 -13.80 17.73
C GLN A 26 -20.76 -13.58 16.21
N GLY A 27 -21.18 -12.42 15.70
CA GLY A 27 -21.12 -12.11 14.26
C GLY A 27 -19.71 -12.23 13.66
N TYR A 28 -18.69 -11.88 14.45
CA TYR A 28 -17.28 -11.83 14.06
C TYR A 28 -16.37 -12.55 15.07
N GLN A 29 -15.10 -12.78 14.70
CA GLN A 29 -14.08 -13.31 15.61
C GLN A 29 -12.76 -12.60 15.36
N VAL A 30 -12.07 -12.14 16.42
CA VAL A 30 -10.78 -11.43 16.32
C VAL A 30 -9.71 -12.20 17.10
N MET A 31 -8.50 -12.28 16.56
CA MET A 31 -7.32 -12.74 17.28
C MET A 31 -6.13 -11.82 17.04
N THR A 32 -5.25 -11.70 18.04
CA THR A 32 -3.91 -11.13 17.85
C THR A 32 -2.86 -12.04 18.49
N ASN A 33 -1.76 -11.51 19.01
CA ASN A 33 -0.63 -12.31 19.51
C ASN A 33 -0.70 -12.57 21.03
N PHE A 34 -1.90 -12.90 21.54
CA PHE A 34 -2.12 -13.33 22.92
C PHE A 34 -3.21 -14.41 22.96
N TYR A 35 -3.23 -15.22 24.02
CA TYR A 35 -4.26 -16.23 24.24
C TYR A 35 -5.55 -15.58 24.73
N LEU A 36 -6.65 -15.76 23.99
CA LEU A 36 -7.99 -15.34 24.39
C LEU A 36 -8.47 -16.09 25.63
N THR A 37 -7.99 -17.32 25.87
CA THR A 37 -8.33 -18.07 27.09
C THR A 37 -7.61 -17.57 28.35
N ASP A 38 -6.52 -16.81 28.19
CA ASP A 38 -5.74 -16.31 29.32
C ASP A 38 -6.30 -14.98 29.83
N SER A 39 -7.33 -15.08 30.67
CA SER A 39 -7.99 -13.92 31.30
C SER A 39 -7.11 -13.10 32.23
N THR A 40 -5.93 -13.62 32.59
CA THR A 40 -4.96 -12.92 33.44
C THR A 40 -3.92 -12.13 32.63
N ASN A 41 -3.90 -12.32 31.31
CA ASN A 41 -2.92 -11.67 30.45
C ASN A 41 -3.21 -10.18 30.28
N LEU A 42 -2.43 -9.34 30.97
CA LEU A 42 -2.54 -7.89 30.81
C LEU A 42 -2.24 -7.39 29.39
N ARG A 43 -1.60 -8.22 28.54
CA ARG A 43 -1.42 -7.87 27.11
C ARG A 43 -2.76 -7.83 26.37
N TRP A 44 -3.69 -8.72 26.70
CA TRP A 44 -5.04 -8.69 26.12
C TRP A 44 -5.74 -7.37 26.47
N ALA A 45 -5.88 -7.09 27.76
CA ALA A 45 -6.59 -5.93 28.28
C ALA A 45 -6.03 -4.60 27.75
N ASN A 46 -4.78 -4.58 27.28
CA ASN A 46 -4.11 -3.38 26.75
C ASN A 46 -3.75 -3.47 25.27
N CYS A 47 -4.15 -4.50 24.54
CA CYS A 47 -3.81 -4.63 23.12
C CYS A 47 -4.64 -3.64 22.29
N HIS A 48 -4.00 -2.55 21.86
CA HIS A 48 -4.61 -1.55 20.98
C HIS A 48 -5.21 -2.18 19.71
N ARG A 49 -4.46 -3.05 19.02
CA ARG A 49 -4.91 -3.66 17.75
C ARG A 49 -6.18 -4.48 17.92
N PHE A 50 -6.23 -5.30 18.97
CA PHE A 50 -7.42 -6.09 19.28
C PHE A 50 -8.62 -5.18 19.54
N LYS A 51 -8.47 -4.19 20.40
CA LYS A 51 -9.55 -3.23 20.73
C LYS A 51 -10.02 -2.44 19.52
N ALA A 52 -9.10 -1.98 18.66
CA ALA A 52 -9.42 -1.19 17.48
C ALA A 52 -10.25 -2.01 16.49
N ILE A 53 -9.84 -3.25 16.19
CA ILE A 53 -10.60 -4.14 15.30
C ILE A 53 -11.96 -4.49 15.91
N THR A 54 -12.00 -4.88 17.20
CA THR A 54 -13.24 -5.20 17.90
C THR A 54 -14.24 -4.03 17.85
N ALA A 55 -13.79 -2.80 18.13
CA ALA A 55 -14.65 -1.62 18.10
C ALA A 55 -15.20 -1.30 16.70
N LEU A 56 -14.41 -1.54 15.65
CA LEU A 56 -14.87 -1.38 14.26
C LEU A 56 -15.93 -2.44 13.90
N LEU A 57 -15.76 -3.68 14.35
CA LEU A 57 -16.67 -4.78 13.98
C LEU A 57 -17.94 -4.87 14.86
N ASP A 58 -17.91 -4.33 16.07
CA ASP A 58 -19.04 -4.38 17.02
C ASP A 58 -20.29 -3.64 16.52
N ASN A 59 -20.12 -2.64 15.65
CA ASN A 59 -21.21 -1.75 15.21
C ASN A 59 -21.66 -2.00 13.77
N GLU A 60 -21.14 -3.03 13.12
CA GLU A 60 -21.33 -3.25 11.69
C GLU A 60 -22.19 -4.49 11.43
N GLU A 61 -23.27 -4.29 10.67
CA GLU A 61 -24.19 -5.37 10.29
C GLU A 61 -23.77 -6.05 8.99
N GLU A 62 -23.06 -5.33 8.12
CA GLU A 62 -22.61 -5.82 6.82
C GLU A 62 -21.09 -5.82 6.70
N LEU A 63 -20.55 -6.90 6.16
CA LEU A 63 -19.12 -7.04 5.91
C LEU A 63 -18.80 -6.59 4.49
N SER A 64 -17.83 -5.69 4.36
CA SER A 64 -17.31 -5.21 3.08
C SER A 64 -15.78 -5.27 3.04
N ILE A 65 -15.20 -5.21 1.85
CA ILE A 65 -13.75 -5.15 1.67
C ILE A 65 -13.20 -3.86 2.27
N GLU A 66 -13.93 -2.76 2.14
CA GLU A 66 -13.61 -1.46 2.72
C GLU A 66 -13.53 -1.54 4.25
N LEU A 67 -14.51 -2.16 4.91
CA LEU A 67 -14.50 -2.34 6.36
C LEU A 67 -13.30 -3.19 6.82
N MET A 68 -13.00 -4.28 6.11
CA MET A 68 -11.83 -5.11 6.42
C MET A 68 -10.51 -4.34 6.20
N THR A 69 -10.45 -3.49 5.18
CA THR A 69 -9.30 -2.61 4.90
C THR A 69 -9.10 -1.60 6.03
N CYS A 70 -10.19 -0.95 6.49
CA CYS A 70 -10.17 -0.07 7.66
C CYS A 70 -9.67 -0.80 8.93
N ALA A 71 -10.07 -2.06 9.14
CA ALA A 71 -9.60 -2.86 10.27
C ALA A 71 -8.08 -3.17 10.18
N LEU A 72 -7.57 -3.44 8.97
CA LEU A 72 -6.13 -3.62 8.73
C LEU A 72 -5.37 -2.32 8.95
N GLU A 73 -5.90 -1.19 8.47
CA GLU A 73 -5.34 0.13 8.70
C GLU A 73 -5.31 0.51 10.17
N ALA A 74 -6.39 0.27 10.92
CA ALA A 74 -6.43 0.58 12.35
C ALA A 74 -5.50 -0.31 13.20
N SER A 75 -5.03 -1.44 12.67
CA SER A 75 -4.29 -2.45 13.43
C SER A 75 -2.86 -2.70 12.94
N HIS A 76 -2.40 -2.02 11.89
CA HIS A 76 -1.06 -2.22 11.36
C HIS A 76 0.03 -1.80 12.36
N LYS A 77 1.25 -2.26 12.11
CA LYS A 77 2.44 -1.82 12.83
C LYS A 77 3.36 -1.04 11.91
N GLU A 78 3.97 0.00 12.46
CA GLU A 78 5.08 0.73 11.86
C GLU A 78 6.37 0.52 12.68
N GLY A 79 7.46 1.11 12.23
CA GLY A 79 8.74 1.13 12.95
C GLY A 79 9.63 -0.08 12.67
N LEU A 80 10.23 -0.66 13.71
CA LEU A 80 11.23 -1.73 13.59
C LEU A 80 10.63 -3.09 13.19
N THR A 81 9.35 -3.30 13.45
CA THR A 81 8.62 -4.53 13.09
C THR A 81 7.33 -4.13 12.38
N PRO A 82 7.41 -3.57 11.16
CA PRO A 82 6.24 -3.09 10.48
C PRO A 82 5.40 -4.26 9.96
N THR A 83 4.12 -4.00 9.71
CA THR A 83 3.30 -4.88 8.86
C THR A 83 3.92 -4.88 7.47
N LEU A 84 4.31 -6.05 6.97
CA LEU A 84 4.97 -6.22 5.67
C LEU A 84 3.99 -6.46 4.53
N TYR A 85 2.83 -7.01 4.85
CA TYR A 85 1.69 -7.18 3.95
C TYR A 85 0.45 -7.49 4.76
N SER A 86 -0.70 -7.30 4.12
CA SER A 86 -2.01 -7.66 4.66
C SER A 86 -2.83 -8.33 3.57
N ASN A 87 -3.82 -9.13 3.96
CA ASN A 87 -4.69 -9.82 3.03
C ASN A 87 -6.14 -9.82 3.51
N VAL A 88 -7.08 -9.72 2.59
CA VAL A 88 -8.52 -9.91 2.82
C VAL A 88 -9.00 -11.00 1.87
N TYR A 89 -9.72 -11.98 2.42
CA TYR A 89 -10.28 -13.09 1.64
C TYR A 89 -11.80 -12.95 1.57
N ASP A 90 -12.33 -12.71 0.38
CA ASP A 90 -13.76 -12.89 0.11
C ASP A 90 -14.00 -14.36 -0.26
N LEU A 91 -14.29 -15.17 0.75
CA LEU A 91 -14.52 -16.60 0.55
C LEU A 91 -15.80 -16.91 -0.22
N LYS A 92 -16.76 -15.97 -0.35
CA LYS A 92 -17.98 -16.19 -1.12
C LYS A 92 -17.69 -16.15 -2.62
N ASN A 93 -16.90 -15.17 -3.04
CA ASN A 93 -16.54 -14.95 -4.44
C ASN A 93 -15.21 -15.63 -4.83
N GLY A 94 -14.42 -16.05 -3.85
CA GLY A 94 -13.10 -16.64 -4.07
C GLY A 94 -12.00 -15.61 -4.35
N ASP A 95 -12.27 -14.33 -4.08
CA ASP A 95 -11.34 -13.23 -4.30
C ASP A 95 -10.38 -13.06 -3.14
N ILE A 96 -9.13 -12.75 -3.48
CA ILE A 96 -8.05 -12.48 -2.54
C ILE A 96 -7.51 -11.09 -2.83
N TYR A 97 -7.54 -10.22 -1.83
CA TYR A 97 -7.01 -8.86 -1.88
C TYR A 97 -5.73 -8.84 -1.07
N VAL A 98 -4.62 -8.44 -1.69
CA VAL A 98 -3.32 -8.35 -1.02
C VAL A 98 -2.81 -6.92 -1.06
N TYR A 99 -2.35 -6.44 0.10
CA TYR A 99 -1.77 -5.13 0.29
C TYR A 99 -0.30 -5.27 0.67
N HIS A 100 0.55 -4.40 0.13
CA HIS A 100 1.98 -4.40 0.46
C HIS A 100 2.26 -3.39 1.58
N PHE A 101 2.99 -3.84 2.59
CA PHE A 101 3.23 -3.10 3.83
C PHE A 101 1.92 -2.65 4.49
N HIS A 102 1.90 -1.48 5.11
CA HIS A 102 0.73 -0.77 5.61
C HIS A 102 0.24 0.27 4.59
N TYR A 103 0.45 0.01 3.30
CA TYR A 103 -0.05 0.87 2.22
C TYR A 103 -1.38 0.33 1.69
N TYR A 104 -2.48 0.88 2.19
CA TYR A 104 -3.83 0.43 1.87
C TYR A 104 -4.46 1.16 0.68
N GLY A 105 -3.71 2.07 0.03
CA GLY A 105 -4.17 2.81 -1.15
C GLY A 105 -4.06 2.02 -2.46
N GLU A 106 -3.34 0.90 -2.46
CA GLU A 106 -3.12 0.01 -3.60
C GLU A 106 -3.19 -1.44 -3.15
N PHE A 107 -3.85 -2.28 -3.95
CA PHE A 107 -3.97 -3.71 -3.71
C PHE A 107 -3.83 -4.49 -5.01
N VAL A 108 -3.57 -5.79 -4.88
CA VAL A 108 -3.68 -6.75 -5.98
C VAL A 108 -4.86 -7.65 -5.66
N ARG A 109 -5.78 -7.80 -6.63
CA ARG A 109 -6.90 -8.73 -6.54
C ARG A 109 -6.67 -9.90 -7.48
N PHE A 110 -6.91 -11.11 -7.00
CA PHE A 110 -6.95 -12.29 -7.84
C PHE A 110 -8.03 -13.27 -7.37
N ASN A 111 -8.61 -13.99 -8.32
CA ASN A 111 -9.57 -15.05 -8.03
C ASN A 111 -8.82 -16.38 -7.83
N LEU A 112 -9.08 -17.05 -6.71
CA LEU A 112 -8.36 -18.27 -6.34
C LEU A 112 -8.52 -19.38 -7.38
N ALA A 113 -9.69 -19.54 -7.99
CA ALA A 113 -9.91 -20.58 -8.99
C ALA A 113 -9.09 -20.31 -10.25
N GLU A 114 -9.11 -19.06 -10.73
CA GLU A 114 -8.35 -18.63 -11.92
C GLU A 114 -6.84 -18.77 -11.73
N GLU A 115 -6.31 -18.45 -10.55
CA GLU A 115 -4.87 -18.61 -10.28
C GLU A 115 -4.46 -20.09 -10.19
N LEU A 116 -5.29 -20.95 -9.60
CA LEU A 116 -5.00 -22.39 -9.53
C LEU A 116 -5.03 -23.08 -10.89
N GLU A 117 -5.85 -22.60 -11.83
CA GLU A 117 -5.89 -23.12 -13.21
C GLU A 117 -4.58 -22.87 -13.97
N LYS A 118 -3.81 -21.85 -13.58
CA LYS A 118 -2.49 -21.55 -14.18
C LYS A 118 -1.39 -22.52 -13.73
N GLY A 119 -1.69 -23.41 -12.79
CA GLY A 119 -0.74 -24.37 -12.22
C GLY A 119 0.20 -23.73 -11.19
N ASP A 120 1.35 -24.35 -10.97
CA ASP A 120 2.33 -23.87 -9.99
C ASP A 120 2.88 -22.50 -10.39
N GLN A 121 2.70 -21.50 -9.52
CA GLN A 121 3.21 -20.15 -9.71
C GLN A 121 4.03 -19.68 -8.51
N TYR A 122 5.03 -18.86 -8.81
CA TYR A 122 5.79 -18.11 -7.81
C TYR A 122 5.72 -16.63 -8.15
N LEU A 123 5.29 -15.83 -7.19
CA LEU A 123 5.15 -14.39 -7.35
C LEU A 123 5.92 -13.70 -6.24
N GLU A 124 6.82 -12.80 -6.63
CA GLU A 124 7.50 -11.93 -5.69
C GLU A 124 6.57 -10.79 -5.30
N LEU A 125 6.11 -10.77 -4.05
CA LEU A 125 5.09 -9.84 -3.59
C LEU A 125 5.41 -8.36 -3.90
N PRO A 126 6.61 -7.82 -3.59
CA PRO A 126 6.94 -6.43 -3.95
C PRO A 126 6.80 -6.10 -5.44
N SER A 127 7.06 -7.07 -6.32
CA SER A 127 7.00 -6.87 -7.78
C SER A 127 5.59 -6.69 -8.33
N LEU A 128 4.56 -6.94 -7.51
CA LEU A 128 3.17 -6.81 -7.91
C LEU A 128 2.62 -5.39 -7.71
N PHE A 129 3.38 -4.48 -7.09
CA PHE A 129 2.88 -3.15 -6.73
C PHE A 129 3.76 -2.03 -7.28
N TYR A 130 3.13 -0.90 -7.58
CA TYR A 130 3.75 0.22 -8.28
C TYR A 130 3.67 1.55 -7.51
N GLY A 131 3.17 1.54 -6.29
CA GLY A 131 3.09 2.73 -5.44
C GLY A 131 2.11 3.76 -5.98
N ILE A 132 0.91 3.32 -6.40
CA ILE A 132 -0.09 4.15 -7.06
C ILE A 132 -0.67 5.19 -6.09
N LYS A 133 -0.30 6.46 -6.24
CA LYS A 133 -0.81 7.57 -5.42
C LYS A 133 -1.71 8.48 -6.25
N MET A 134 -3.02 8.39 -6.01
CA MET A 134 -4.01 9.31 -6.59
C MET A 134 -3.84 10.73 -6.04
N LYS A 135 -4.04 11.73 -6.90
CA LYS A 135 -3.89 13.15 -6.55
C LYS A 135 -5.12 13.97 -6.86
N THR A 136 -5.66 13.86 -8.07
CA THR A 136 -6.90 14.56 -8.44
C THR A 136 -7.78 13.66 -9.31
N PRO A 137 -9.11 13.75 -9.19
CA PRO A 137 -9.83 14.48 -8.15
C PRO A 137 -9.60 13.92 -6.75
N PHE A 138 -9.82 14.72 -5.72
CA PHE A 138 -9.79 14.24 -4.34
C PHE A 138 -11.07 13.46 -4.02
N PRO A 139 -11.06 12.55 -3.03
CA PRO A 139 -12.27 11.89 -2.55
C PRO A 139 -13.38 12.88 -2.25
N ASP A 140 -14.59 12.58 -2.73
CA ASP A 140 -15.82 13.38 -2.58
C ASP A 140 -15.71 14.83 -3.09
N GLN A 141 -14.75 15.09 -4.00
CA GLN A 141 -14.59 16.43 -4.58
C GLN A 141 -15.74 16.76 -5.55
N VAL A 142 -16.27 17.97 -5.44
CA VAL A 142 -17.18 18.55 -6.43
C VAL A 142 -16.36 19.35 -7.45
N LEU A 143 -16.52 19.01 -8.73
CA LEU A 143 -15.82 19.64 -9.86
C LEU A 143 -16.81 20.39 -10.72
N ASN A 144 -16.46 21.61 -11.14
CA ASN A 144 -17.30 22.38 -12.05
C ASN A 144 -17.11 21.92 -13.50
N GLY A 145 -18.21 21.55 -14.15
CA GLY A 145 -18.23 21.15 -15.56
C GLY A 145 -18.08 19.65 -15.80
N SER A 146 -18.04 19.30 -17.09
CA SER A 146 -18.03 17.92 -17.61
C SER A 146 -16.64 17.35 -17.89
N ASP A 147 -15.59 18.17 -17.74
CA ASP A 147 -14.23 17.83 -18.13
C ASP A 147 -13.38 17.64 -16.88
N VAL A 148 -12.91 16.41 -16.67
CA VAL A 148 -12.21 16.00 -15.45
C VAL A 148 -10.83 15.45 -15.79
N CYS A 149 -9.81 16.05 -15.18
CA CYS A 149 -8.43 15.58 -15.31
C CYS A 149 -8.00 14.79 -14.08
N PHE A 150 -7.82 13.49 -14.30
CA PHE A 150 -7.26 12.54 -13.35
C PHE A 150 -5.76 12.71 -13.29
N LYS A 151 -5.18 12.74 -12.09
CA LYS A 151 -3.73 12.79 -11.86
C LYS A 151 -3.34 11.82 -10.77
N TRP A 152 -2.25 11.10 -11.01
CA TRP A 152 -1.67 10.17 -10.06
C TRP A 152 -0.17 10.05 -10.28
N SER A 153 0.51 9.41 -9.34
CA SER A 153 1.89 8.95 -9.54
C SER A 153 2.00 7.45 -9.33
N GLY A 154 2.95 6.80 -10.00
CA GLY A 154 3.20 5.36 -9.86
C GLY A 154 4.36 4.91 -10.74
N GLY A 155 4.84 3.69 -10.54
CA GLY A 155 6.02 3.15 -11.24
C GLY A 155 5.74 2.15 -12.35
N ALA A 156 4.48 1.91 -12.76
CA ALA A 156 4.17 1.09 -13.92
C ALA A 156 4.38 1.91 -15.21
N ALA A 157 4.65 1.22 -16.32
CA ALA A 157 4.75 1.87 -17.63
C ALA A 157 3.38 2.28 -18.18
N ASP A 158 2.38 1.43 -17.94
CA ASP A 158 1.03 1.57 -18.46
C ASP A 158 0.01 1.52 -17.34
N TYR A 159 -1.02 2.35 -17.47
CA TYR A 159 -2.13 2.45 -16.55
C TYR A 159 -3.45 2.52 -17.32
N GLU A 160 -4.52 2.18 -16.60
CA GLU A 160 -5.89 2.39 -17.02
C GLU A 160 -6.62 3.17 -15.95
N VAL A 161 -7.20 4.31 -16.32
CA VAL A 161 -8.15 5.03 -15.49
C VAL A 161 -9.52 4.40 -15.72
N ARG A 162 -10.12 3.80 -14.71
CA ARG A 162 -11.49 3.27 -14.77
C ARG A 162 -12.43 4.19 -14.03
N TYR A 163 -13.61 4.45 -14.58
CA TYR A 163 -14.64 5.27 -13.94
C TYR A 163 -16.06 4.78 -14.25
N SER A 164 -16.97 4.93 -13.29
CA SER A 164 -18.36 4.48 -13.39
C SER A 164 -19.28 5.24 -12.45
N GLU A 165 -20.58 5.33 -12.75
CA GLU A 165 -21.60 5.75 -11.77
C GLU A 165 -21.93 4.61 -10.78
N ASP A 166 -21.52 3.37 -11.09
CA ASP A 166 -21.68 2.21 -10.22
C ASP A 166 -20.42 1.97 -9.37
N GLN A 167 -20.58 1.93 -8.05
CA GLN A 167 -19.51 1.62 -7.10
C GLN A 167 -18.89 0.24 -7.36
N GLY A 168 -19.68 -0.73 -7.84
CA GLY A 168 -19.21 -2.09 -8.11
C GLY A 168 -18.35 -2.22 -9.36
N PHE A 169 -18.30 -1.19 -10.22
CA PHE A 169 -17.71 -1.25 -11.56
C PHE A 169 -18.22 -2.46 -12.37
N ASN A 170 -19.50 -2.81 -12.25
CA ASN A 170 -20.10 -3.87 -13.08
C ASN A 170 -20.10 -3.48 -14.56
N GLU A 171 -20.35 -2.21 -14.83
CA GLU A 171 -20.11 -1.53 -16.10
C GLU A 171 -19.25 -0.30 -15.82
N TYR A 172 -18.24 -0.04 -16.63
CA TYR A 172 -17.35 1.10 -16.46
C TYR A 172 -16.79 1.58 -17.80
N ASN A 173 -16.39 2.84 -17.80
CA ASN A 173 -15.60 3.44 -18.87
C ASN A 173 -14.12 3.45 -18.48
N SER A 174 -13.24 3.51 -19.47
CA SER A 174 -11.80 3.45 -19.22
C SER A 174 -11.00 4.26 -20.22
N GLU A 175 -9.90 4.86 -19.75
CA GLU A 175 -8.88 5.51 -20.58
C GLU A 175 -7.50 4.91 -20.26
N LYS A 176 -6.80 4.42 -21.30
CA LYS A 176 -5.45 3.87 -21.15
C LYS A 176 -4.42 4.98 -21.28
N VAL A 177 -3.44 4.97 -20.39
CA VAL A 177 -2.34 5.94 -20.36
C VAL A 177 -1.02 5.21 -20.27
N SER A 178 -0.19 5.42 -21.28
CA SER A 178 1.19 4.93 -21.34
C SER A 178 2.15 6.07 -21.06
N ASN A 179 3.26 5.77 -20.39
CA ASN A 179 4.34 6.73 -20.26
C ASN A 179 5.07 6.89 -21.61
N PRO A 180 5.26 8.11 -22.14
CA PRO A 180 6.32 8.34 -23.11
C PRO A 180 7.66 8.20 -22.38
N LEU A 181 8.36 7.08 -22.57
CA LEU A 181 9.73 6.88 -22.06
C LEU A 181 10.57 8.16 -22.32
N PRO A 182 11.25 8.73 -21.30
CA PRO A 182 12.24 9.75 -21.57
C PRO A 182 13.38 9.09 -22.35
N ASP A 183 13.69 9.66 -23.53
CA ASP A 183 14.83 9.30 -24.36
C ASP A 183 16.10 9.23 -23.48
N GLU A 184 16.85 8.13 -23.54
CA GLU A 184 18.07 7.88 -22.76
C GLU A 184 19.12 8.97 -23.02
N THR A 185 18.99 10.11 -22.36
CA THR A 185 20.05 11.12 -22.29
C THR A 185 20.87 10.82 -21.06
N GLN A 186 21.92 10.03 -21.26
CA GLN A 186 22.95 9.74 -20.27
C GLN A 186 23.47 11.06 -19.67
N SER A 187 22.98 11.42 -18.48
CA SER A 187 23.56 12.52 -17.73
C SER A 187 24.88 12.03 -17.13
N LEU A 188 25.99 12.34 -17.81
CA LEU A 188 27.31 12.20 -17.22
C LEU A 188 27.39 13.07 -15.96
N SER A 189 27.29 12.43 -14.80
CA SER A 189 27.52 13.06 -13.51
C SER A 189 29.00 13.46 -13.40
N TYR A 190 29.29 14.76 -13.53
CA TYR A 190 30.62 15.36 -13.33
C TYR A 190 31.00 15.48 -11.84
N ALA A 191 30.47 14.61 -10.97
CA ALA A 191 30.73 14.67 -9.53
C ALA A 191 32.17 14.30 -9.07
N PRO A 192 33.01 13.52 -9.79
CA PRO A 192 34.33 13.18 -9.23
C PRO A 192 35.42 14.22 -9.52
N ALA A 193 35.24 15.17 -10.44
CA ALA A 193 36.29 16.14 -10.79
C ALA A 193 36.46 17.27 -9.77
N GLY A 194 35.36 17.73 -9.15
CA GLY A 194 35.40 18.84 -8.18
C GLY A 194 36.10 18.49 -6.87
N ILE A 195 35.94 17.24 -6.40
CA ILE A 195 36.50 16.78 -5.12
C ILE A 195 38.03 16.61 -5.21
N ILE A 196 38.55 16.16 -6.36
CA ILE A 196 39.99 15.96 -6.58
C ILE A 196 40.75 17.31 -6.56
N LEU A 197 40.14 18.39 -7.07
CA LEU A 197 40.77 19.73 -7.08
C LEU A 197 40.84 20.37 -5.68
N ILE A 198 39.83 20.14 -4.83
CA ILE A 198 39.82 20.67 -3.45
C ILE A 198 40.86 19.96 -2.57
N ILE A 199 41.05 18.66 -2.77
CA ILE A 199 42.10 17.89 -2.07
C ILE A 199 43.49 18.33 -2.55
N ALA A 200 43.69 18.55 -3.85
CA ALA A 200 44.98 19.02 -4.39
C ALA A 200 45.35 20.44 -3.91
N TRP A 201 44.36 21.33 -3.73
CA TRP A 201 44.60 22.69 -3.26
C TRP A 201 44.95 22.75 -1.76
N SER A 202 44.32 21.89 -0.96
CA SER A 202 44.55 21.82 0.50
C SER A 202 45.91 21.19 0.87
N PHE A 203 46.48 20.31 0.04
CA PHE A 203 47.82 19.75 0.29
C PHE A 203 48.98 20.75 0.13
N ARG A 204 48.78 21.89 -0.53
CA ARG A 204 49.86 22.84 -0.84
C ARG A 204 50.09 23.90 0.24
N LYS A 205 49.18 24.06 1.22
CA LYS A 205 49.28 25.11 2.25
C LYS A 205 49.04 24.55 3.66
N ARG A 206 50.15 24.37 4.40
CA ARG A 206 50.24 24.10 5.86
C ARG A 206 49.72 22.73 6.35
N ARG A 207 50.65 21.77 6.37
CA ARG A 207 50.55 20.42 7.00
C ARG A 207 49.88 20.34 8.37
N ARG A 208 49.96 21.39 9.21
CA ARG A 208 49.36 21.40 10.56
C ARG A 208 47.87 21.75 10.61
N GLN A 209 47.32 22.40 9.57
CA GLN A 209 45.89 22.75 9.53
C GLN A 209 45.04 21.66 8.85
N CYS A 210 45.62 20.87 7.95
CA CYS A 210 44.94 19.72 7.32
C CYS A 210 44.56 18.62 8.32
N LEU A 211 45.40 18.34 9.34
CA LEU A 211 45.09 17.32 10.34
C LEU A 211 43.91 17.73 11.24
N LEU A 212 43.79 19.03 11.56
CA LEU A 212 42.66 19.56 12.32
C LEU A 212 41.35 19.53 11.51
N PHE A 213 41.42 19.83 10.20
CA PHE A 213 40.27 19.71 9.31
C PHE A 213 39.83 18.25 9.11
N LEU A 214 40.78 17.32 8.98
CA LEU A 214 40.48 15.89 8.85
C LEU A 214 39.85 15.32 10.14
N SER A 215 40.34 15.73 11.32
CA SER A 215 39.72 15.35 12.60
C SER A 215 38.33 15.96 12.79
N LEU A 216 38.10 17.19 12.32
CA LEU A 216 36.79 17.84 12.39
C LEU A 216 35.79 17.18 11.42
N LEU A 217 36.24 16.76 10.23
CA LEU A 217 35.44 15.98 9.27
C LEU A 217 35.11 14.58 9.79
N LEU A 218 36.02 13.92 10.51
CA LEU A 218 35.76 12.65 11.18
C LEU A 218 34.77 12.79 12.35
N LEU A 219 34.84 13.91 13.11
CA LEU A 219 33.89 14.22 14.20
C LEU A 219 32.51 14.67 13.70
N LEU A 220 32.44 15.37 12.56
CA LEU A 220 31.18 15.75 11.92
C LEU A 220 30.56 14.59 11.11
N GLY A 221 31.37 13.64 10.65
CA GLY A 221 30.92 12.42 9.98
C GLY A 221 30.33 11.37 10.92
N SER A 222 30.61 11.44 12.23
CA SER A 222 30.08 10.50 13.23
C SER A 222 28.69 10.84 13.78
N CYS A 223 28.05 11.94 13.36
CA CYS A 223 26.72 12.34 13.84
C CYS A 223 25.56 12.10 12.86
N SER A 224 25.78 11.42 11.72
CA SER A 224 24.79 11.34 10.63
C SER A 224 24.22 9.94 10.36
N SER A 225 24.33 8.99 11.29
CA SER A 225 23.63 7.71 11.15
C SER A 225 23.11 7.20 12.48
N CYS A 226 22.29 8.03 13.11
CA CYS A 226 21.13 7.52 13.83
C CYS A 226 19.91 7.63 12.91
N THR A 227 20.04 7.23 11.64
CA THR A 227 18.88 6.81 10.85
C THR A 227 18.38 5.56 11.53
N LYS A 228 17.37 5.72 12.40
CA LYS A 228 16.51 4.62 12.81
C LYS A 228 16.28 3.77 11.57
N LEU A 229 16.63 2.48 11.65
CA LEU A 229 16.36 1.49 10.61
C LEU A 229 14.85 1.37 10.46
N PHE A 230 14.24 2.34 9.77
CA PHE A 230 12.86 2.24 9.33
C PHE A 230 12.89 1.36 8.09
N ILE A 231 12.35 0.16 8.23
CA ILE A 231 12.10 -0.70 7.10
C ILE A 231 10.94 -0.04 6.34
N SER A 232 11.25 0.56 5.19
CA SER A 232 10.27 1.11 4.26
C SER A 232 10.12 0.15 3.08
N PRO A 233 8.93 0.04 2.49
CA PRO A 233 8.81 -0.58 1.16
C PRO A 233 9.73 0.14 0.18
N GLN A 234 10.40 -0.63 -0.66
CA GLN A 234 11.06 -0.13 -1.86
C GLN A 234 10.04 -0.16 -2.99
N TRP A 235 9.61 1.02 -3.42
CA TRP A 235 8.75 1.18 -4.58
C TRP A 235 9.61 1.35 -5.85
N PRO A 236 9.12 0.93 -7.03
CA PRO A 236 9.74 1.36 -8.28
C PRO A 236 9.75 2.89 -8.37
N GLU A 237 10.64 3.43 -9.21
CA GLU A 237 10.70 4.86 -9.44
C GLU A 237 9.34 5.38 -9.93
N SER A 238 8.81 6.38 -9.24
CA SER A 238 7.46 6.87 -9.47
C SER A 238 7.47 8.02 -10.47
N MET A 239 6.57 7.96 -11.44
CA MET A 239 6.37 8.98 -12.47
C MET A 239 4.98 9.59 -12.33
N GLU A 240 4.80 10.79 -12.88
CA GLU A 240 3.54 11.52 -12.88
C GLU A 240 2.72 11.20 -14.13
N PHE A 241 1.43 10.98 -13.95
CA PHE A 241 0.51 10.67 -15.03
C PHE A 241 -0.72 11.58 -14.98
N SER A 242 -1.35 11.79 -16.13
CA SER A 242 -2.62 12.46 -16.22
C SER A 242 -3.48 11.97 -17.38
N ALA A 243 -4.79 11.87 -17.16
CA ALA A 243 -5.79 11.61 -18.19
C ALA A 243 -6.92 12.63 -18.05
N CYS A 244 -7.36 13.26 -19.14
CA CYS A 244 -8.51 14.16 -19.09
C CYS A 244 -9.67 13.56 -19.88
N ILE A 245 -10.76 13.30 -19.18
CA ILE A 245 -12.00 12.77 -19.73
C ILE A 245 -12.97 13.93 -19.89
N LYS A 246 -13.66 13.96 -21.03
CA LYS A 246 -14.60 15.02 -21.39
C LYS A 246 -16.02 14.50 -21.41
N ASP A 247 -16.96 15.45 -21.44
CA ASP A 247 -18.38 15.18 -21.67
C ASP A 247 -19.02 14.25 -20.60
N LEU A 248 -18.52 14.29 -19.37
CA LEU A 248 -19.19 13.63 -18.24
C LEU A 248 -20.52 14.33 -17.93
N SER A 249 -21.55 13.53 -17.65
CA SER A 249 -22.88 14.04 -17.31
C SER A 249 -22.83 14.91 -16.04
N PRO A 250 -23.28 16.18 -16.10
CA PRO A 250 -23.44 17.04 -14.93
C PRO A 250 -24.43 16.46 -13.91
N GLY A 251 -24.27 16.85 -12.65
CA GLY A 251 -25.11 16.40 -11.53
C GLY A 251 -24.92 14.92 -11.15
N ARG A 252 -23.90 14.25 -11.69
CA ARG A 252 -23.60 12.83 -11.42
C ARG A 252 -22.38 12.66 -10.52
N THR A 253 -22.45 11.63 -9.68
CA THR A 253 -21.32 11.14 -8.89
C THR A 253 -20.70 9.96 -9.61
N TYR A 254 -19.38 9.98 -9.74
CA TYR A 254 -18.62 8.90 -10.35
C TYR A 254 -17.65 8.31 -9.33
N HIS A 255 -17.50 7.00 -9.39
CA HIS A 255 -16.43 6.24 -8.77
C HIS A 255 -15.31 6.07 -9.78
N TRP A 256 -14.06 6.22 -9.37
CA TRP A 256 -12.90 6.03 -10.23
C TRP A 256 -11.74 5.36 -9.50
N LYS A 257 -10.90 4.68 -10.27
CA LYS A 257 -9.68 4.04 -9.78
C LYS A 257 -8.63 3.96 -10.89
N ILE A 258 -7.39 3.71 -10.48
CA ILE A 258 -6.25 3.48 -11.36
C ILE A 258 -5.88 2.00 -11.31
N VAL A 259 -5.67 1.39 -12.46
CA VAL A 259 -5.23 0.00 -12.60
C VAL A 259 -3.91 -0.02 -13.35
N SER A 260 -2.88 -0.66 -12.80
CA SER A 260 -1.63 -0.88 -13.54
C SER A 260 -1.85 -1.93 -14.61
N LEU A 261 -1.37 -1.68 -15.83
CA LEU A 261 -1.44 -2.63 -16.92
C LEU A 261 -0.07 -3.27 -17.10
N VAL A 262 0.02 -4.58 -16.88
CA VAL A 262 1.28 -5.32 -16.97
C VAL A 262 1.02 -6.59 -17.75
N GLU A 263 1.65 -6.74 -18.91
CA GLU A 263 1.52 -7.96 -19.70
C GLU A 263 1.98 -9.19 -18.90
N ASN A 264 1.15 -10.23 -18.91
CA ASN A 264 1.42 -11.53 -18.30
C ASN A 264 1.73 -11.48 -16.79
N ARG A 265 1.29 -10.43 -16.09
CA ARG A 265 1.34 -10.34 -14.62
C ARG A 265 0.01 -9.85 -14.06
N MET A 266 -0.14 -9.97 -12.76
CA MET A 266 -1.28 -9.38 -12.06
C MET A 266 -1.18 -7.85 -12.09
N SER A 267 -2.33 -7.22 -12.33
CA SER A 267 -2.52 -5.79 -12.15
C SER A 267 -2.70 -5.46 -10.67
N SER A 268 -2.08 -4.38 -10.23
CA SER A 268 -2.47 -3.70 -9.00
C SER A 268 -3.52 -2.62 -9.30
N GLU A 269 -4.39 -2.38 -8.34
CA GLU A 269 -5.46 -1.40 -8.40
C GLU A 269 -5.34 -0.43 -7.23
N SER A 270 -5.63 0.85 -7.47
CA SER A 270 -5.88 1.78 -6.38
C SER A 270 -7.23 1.49 -5.73
N ILE A 271 -7.42 1.97 -4.50
CA ILE A 271 -8.77 2.10 -3.94
C ILE A 271 -9.64 2.98 -4.86
N ALA A 272 -10.94 2.72 -4.87
CA ALA A 272 -11.89 3.58 -5.59
C ALA A 272 -12.09 4.88 -4.81
N GLN A 273 -12.13 6.00 -5.54
CA GLN A 273 -12.49 7.32 -5.01
C GLN A 273 -13.73 7.84 -5.72
N THR A 274 -14.40 8.79 -5.10
CA THR A 274 -15.62 9.43 -5.59
C THR A 274 -15.35 10.88 -5.99
N PHE A 275 -16.07 11.37 -7.00
CA PHE A 275 -16.19 12.81 -7.28
C PHE A 275 -17.56 13.10 -7.90
N THR A 276 -17.98 14.35 -7.87
CA THR A 276 -19.25 14.80 -8.45
C THR A 276 -19.00 15.90 -9.48
N CYS A 277 -19.57 15.78 -10.67
CA CYS A 277 -19.63 16.88 -11.64
C CYS A 277 -20.79 17.79 -11.31
N SER A 278 -20.55 19.08 -11.06
CA SER A 278 -21.60 20.09 -10.99
C SER A 278 -21.92 20.64 -12.36
N ASP A 279 -23.11 21.25 -12.46
CA ASP A 279 -23.52 22.08 -13.60
C ASP A 279 -22.54 23.25 -13.86
#